data_AF-A0A7X8TL13-F1
#
_entry.id   AF-A0A7X8TL13-F1
#
_cell.length_a   1.000
_cell.length_b   1.000
_cell.length_c   1.000
_cell.angle_alpha   90.00
_cell.angle_beta   90.00
_cell.angle_gamma   90.00
#
_symmetry.space_group_name_H-M   'P 1'
#
loop_
_entity.id
_entity.type
_entity.pdbx_description
1 polymer ?
#
loop_
_entity_poly.entity_id
_entity_poly.type
_entity_poly.pdbx_seq_one_letter_code
_entity_poly.pdbx_strand_id
1 'polypeptide(L)'
;MATKSHKKLSVEDAVQRFEEGIEPDPATRRGPEATADIRAAAKMLDYAESLLEENIVDARRRGVTWLEIALALGVTPQAVSQKYRDRV
;
A
#
# COMPACT_ATOMS: atom_id res chain seq x y z
N MET A 1 9.69 -9.66 36.65
CA MET A 1 8.90 -9.12 35.53
C MET A 1 8.78 -10.21 34.48
N ALA A 2 7.57 -10.72 34.20
CA ALA A 2 7.36 -11.78 33.22
C ALA A 2 7.01 -11.16 31.86
N THR A 3 7.86 -11.38 30.87
CA THR A 3 7.59 -11.02 29.47
C THR A 3 6.50 -11.95 28.92
N LYS A 4 5.33 -11.39 28.57
CA LYS A 4 4.26 -12.14 27.89
C LYS A 4 4.79 -12.63 26.53
N SER A 5 4.95 -13.94 26.40
CA SER A 5 5.26 -14.58 25.13
C SER A 5 4.07 -14.38 24.18
N HIS A 6 4.25 -13.58 23.13
CA HIS A 6 3.28 -13.50 22.03
C HIS A 6 3.40 -14.78 21.20
N LYS A 7 2.61 -15.81 21.56
CA LYS A 7 2.47 -16.99 20.71
C LYS A 7 1.93 -16.53 19.35
N LYS A 8 2.71 -16.72 18.28
CA LYS A 8 2.25 -16.47 16.91
C LYS A 8 1.09 -17.43 16.63
N LEU A 9 -0.03 -16.87 16.21
CA LEU A 9 -1.21 -17.62 15.81
C LEU A 9 -0.90 -18.34 14.49
N SER A 10 -1.18 -19.65 14.39
CA SER A 10 -1.11 -20.35 13.10
C SER A 10 -2.25 -19.88 12.19
N VAL A 11 -2.14 -20.17 10.89
CA VAL A 11 -3.18 -19.81 9.93
C VAL A 11 -4.45 -20.61 10.21
N GLU A 12 -4.35 -21.89 10.55
CA GLU A 12 -5.52 -22.70 10.93
C GLU A 12 -6.19 -22.15 12.21
N ASP A 13 -5.40 -21.78 13.23
CA ASP A 13 -5.92 -21.19 14.46
C ASP A 13 -6.58 -19.81 14.23
N ALA A 14 -6.15 -19.09 13.19
CA ALA A 14 -6.72 -17.80 12.80
C ALA A 14 -8.06 -17.95 12.08
N VAL A 15 -8.16 -18.93 11.18
CA VAL A 15 -9.39 -19.26 10.46
C VAL A 15 -10.45 -19.77 11.43
N GLN A 16 -10.09 -20.69 12.32
CA GLN A 16 -11.03 -21.22 13.31
C GLN A 16 -11.54 -20.14 14.27
N ARG A 17 -10.68 -19.23 14.73
CA ARG A 17 -11.11 -18.07 15.53
C ARG A 17 -12.06 -17.13 14.79
N PHE A 18 -11.89 -16.99 13.48
CA PHE A 18 -12.78 -16.17 12.66
C PHE A 18 -14.17 -16.80 12.53
N GLU A 19 -14.23 -18.12 12.33
CA GLU A 19 -15.49 -18.90 12.25
C GLU A 19 -16.25 -18.95 13.59
N GLU A 20 -15.53 -19.02 14.71
CA GLU A 20 -16.11 -19.04 16.07
C GLU A 20 -16.67 -17.67 16.51
N GLY A 21 -16.48 -16.62 15.71
CA GLY A 21 -16.89 -15.27 16.05
C GLY A 21 -15.88 -14.63 17.00
N ILE A 22 -15.04 -13.73 16.47
CA ILE A 22 -14.09 -12.98 17.28
C ILE A 22 -14.87 -11.91 18.05
N GLU A 23 -15.28 -12.21 19.29
CA GLU A 23 -15.57 -11.15 20.24
C GLU A 23 -14.24 -10.57 20.74
N PRO A 24 -13.87 -9.33 20.38
CA PRO A 24 -12.63 -8.75 20.85
C PRO A 24 -12.74 -8.58 22.36
N ASP A 25 -11.78 -9.08 23.13
CA ASP A 25 -11.72 -8.83 24.56
C ASP A 25 -11.78 -7.30 24.81
N PRO A 26 -12.81 -6.78 25.53
CA PRO A 26 -12.95 -5.35 25.78
C PRO A 26 -11.71 -4.72 26.40
N ALA A 27 -10.94 -5.47 27.18
CA ALA A 27 -9.71 -4.99 27.82
C ALA A 27 -8.52 -4.84 26.85
N THR A 28 -8.57 -5.47 25.67
CA THR A 28 -7.52 -5.39 24.63
C THR A 28 -8.03 -4.80 23.31
N ARG A 29 -9.31 -4.47 23.22
CA ARG A 29 -9.93 -3.83 22.07
C ARG A 29 -9.32 -2.44 21.87
N ARG A 30 -8.55 -2.30 20.80
CA ARG A 30 -8.12 -1.00 20.29
C ARG A 30 -9.21 -0.44 19.41
N GLY A 31 -9.57 0.82 19.57
CA GLY A 31 -10.52 1.44 18.67
C GLY A 31 -9.89 1.71 17.29
N PRO A 32 -10.71 2.05 16.28
CA PRO A 32 -10.25 2.32 14.92
C PRO A 32 -9.15 3.39 14.85
N GLU A 33 -9.12 4.32 15.82
CA GLU A 33 -8.12 5.36 15.99
C GLU A 33 -6.69 4.82 16.11
N ALA A 34 -6.50 3.61 16.63
CA ALA A 34 -5.18 3.01 16.78
C ALA A 34 -4.47 2.74 15.44
N THR A 35 -5.19 2.79 14.33
CA THR A 35 -4.67 2.64 12.97
C THR A 35 -4.96 3.85 12.09
N ALA A 36 -5.52 4.93 12.65
CA ALA A 36 -5.96 6.09 11.87
C ALA A 36 -4.81 6.70 11.06
N ASP A 37 -3.63 6.83 11.66
CA ASP A 37 -2.45 7.38 10.98
C ASP A 37 -1.97 6.49 9.84
N ILE A 38 -1.98 5.16 10.03
CA ILE A 38 -1.62 4.19 8.97
C ILE A 38 -2.61 4.31 7.81
N ARG A 39 -3.90 4.39 8.11
CA ARG A 39 -4.96 4.54 7.08
C ARG A 39 -4.83 5.86 6.35
N ALA A 40 -4.49 6.94 7.05
CA ALA A 40 -4.27 8.24 6.45
C ALA A 40 -3.05 8.22 5.51
N ALA A 41 -1.93 7.64 5.96
CA ALA A 41 -0.74 7.45 5.14
C ALA A 41 -1.03 6.60 3.89
N ALA A 42 -1.78 5.51 4.02
CA ALA A 42 -2.17 4.68 2.88
C ALA A 42 -2.98 5.46 1.84
N LYS A 43 -3.92 6.31 2.27
CA LYS A 43 -4.69 7.18 1.35
C LYS A 43 -3.81 8.21 0.66
N MET A 44 -2.82 8.76 1.37
CA MET A 44 -1.89 9.72 0.78
C MET A 44 -0.99 9.07 -0.27
N LEU A 45 -0.54 7.83 -0.01
CA LEU A 45 0.23 7.05 -0.98
C LEU A 45 -0.59 6.76 -2.24
N ASP A 46 -1.83 6.27 -2.08
CA ASP A 46 -2.75 5.98 -3.19
C ASP A 46 -3.02 7.23 -4.06
N TYR A 47 -3.24 8.37 -3.41
CA TYR A 47 -3.39 9.65 -4.11
C TYR A 47 -2.12 10.06 -4.86
N ALA A 48 -0.95 9.94 -4.22
CA ALA A 48 0.32 10.29 -4.86
C ALA A 48 0.65 9.37 -6.04
N GLU A 49 0.34 8.08 -5.95
CA GLU A 49 0.49 7.12 -7.05
C GLU A 49 -0.43 7.47 -8.22
N SER A 50 -1.70 7.79 -7.95
CA SER A 50 -2.66 8.21 -8.97
C SER A 50 -2.20 9.49 -9.68
N LEU A 51 -1.78 10.49 -8.90
CA LEU A 51 -1.28 11.76 -9.44
C LEU A 51 -0.01 11.55 -10.28
N LEU A 52 0.90 10.66 -9.84
CA LEU A 52 2.10 10.32 -10.61
C LEU A 52 1.73 9.69 -11.96
N GLU A 53 0.78 8.75 -11.98
CA GLU A 53 0.30 8.13 -13.22
C GLU A 53 -0.29 9.17 -14.18
N GLU A 54 -1.17 10.04 -13.71
CA GLU A 54 -1.77 11.12 -14.51
C GLU A 54 -0.70 12.02 -15.14
N ASN A 55 0.30 12.45 -14.35
CA ASN A 55 1.39 13.29 -14.85
C ASN A 55 2.26 12.59 -15.88
N ILE A 56 2.52 11.28 -15.73
CA ILE A 56 3.27 10.49 -16.71
C ILE A 56 2.49 10.40 -18.02
N VAL A 57 1.19 10.12 -17.97
CA VAL A 57 0.33 10.04 -19.15
C VAL A 57 0.28 11.38 -19.87
N ASP A 58 0.10 12.48 -19.15
CA ASP A 58 0.07 13.82 -19.72
C ASP A 58 1.43 14.23 -20.32
N ALA A 59 2.54 13.90 -19.65
CA ALA A 59 3.88 14.12 -20.20
C ALA A 59 4.08 13.35 -21.50
N ARG A 60 3.62 12.10 -21.56
CA ARG A 60 3.69 11.28 -22.78
C ARG A 60 2.86 11.86 -23.92
N ARG A 61 1.65 12.35 -23.63
CA ARG A 61 0.80 13.04 -24.62
C ARG A 61 1.45 14.31 -25.17
N ARG A 62 2.30 14.98 -24.38
CA ARG A 62 3.10 16.15 -24.80
C ARG A 62 4.38 15.78 -25.53
N GLY A 63 4.65 14.49 -25.75
CA GLY A 63 5.81 14.00 -26.48
C GLY A 63 7.06 13.73 -25.64
N VAL A 64 7.02 13.93 -24.32
CA VAL A 64 8.15 13.59 -23.43
C VAL A 64 8.46 12.10 -23.53
N THR A 65 9.71 11.72 -23.74
CA THR A 65 10.10 10.33 -23.98
C THR A 65 10.11 9.50 -22.70
N TRP A 66 10.04 8.17 -22.84
CA TRP A 66 10.20 7.25 -21.72
C TRP A 66 11.56 7.38 -21.01
N LEU A 67 12.60 7.77 -21.75
CA LEU A 67 13.93 8.03 -21.18
C LEU A 67 13.91 9.23 -20.24
N GLU A 68 13.33 10.36 -20.68
CA GLU A 68 13.23 11.57 -19.87
C GLU A 68 12.40 11.34 -18.60
N ILE A 69 11.28 10.61 -18.71
CA ILE A 69 10.46 10.25 -17.54
C ILE A 69 11.25 9.34 -16.59
N ALA A 70 11.98 8.36 -17.11
CA ALA A 70 12.78 7.46 -16.29
C ALA A 70 13.92 8.18 -15.56
N LEU A 71 14.57 9.14 -16.22
CA LEU A 71 15.57 10.01 -15.60
C LEU A 71 14.97 10.83 -14.45
N ALA A 72 13.79 11.40 -14.64
CA ALA A 72 13.10 12.16 -13.59
C ALA A 72 12.72 11.28 -12.37
N LEU A 73 12.42 10.00 -12.60
CA LEU A 73 12.05 9.04 -11.56
C LEU A 73 13.24 8.27 -10.95
N GLY A 74 14.45 8.44 -11.50
CA GLY A 74 15.62 7.69 -11.06
C GLY A 74 15.56 6.19 -11.34
N VAL A 75 14.88 5.78 -12.42
CA VAL A 75 14.72 4.35 -12.80
C VAL A 75 15.13 4.13 -14.26
N THR A 76 15.03 2.89 -14.75
CA THR A 76 15.34 2.57 -16.15
C THR A 76 14.15 2.87 -17.07
N PRO A 77 14.39 3.24 -18.36
CA PRO A 77 13.30 3.48 -19.33
C PRO A 77 12.42 2.25 -19.56
N GLN A 78 13.02 1.05 -19.50
CA GLN A 78 12.29 -0.21 -19.64
C GLN A 78 11.29 -0.42 -18.49
N ALA A 79 11.66 -0.09 -17.25
CA ALA A 79 10.77 -0.20 -16.10
C ALA A 79 9.56 0.74 -16.21
N VAL A 80 9.79 1.98 -16.65
CA VAL A 80 8.70 2.95 -16.87
C VAL A 80 7.79 2.49 -18.01
N SER A 81 8.36 2.13 -19.15
CA SER A 81 7.59 1.66 -20.31
C SER A 81 6.77 0.43 -19.97
N GLN A 82 7.35 -0.57 -19.28
CA GLN A 82 6.61 -1.77 -18.87
C GLN A 82 5.43 -1.44 -17.95
N LYS A 83 5.59 -0.45 -17.05
CA LYS A 83 4.54 -0.09 -16.10
C LYS A 83 3.42 0.76 -16.73
N TYR A 84 3.75 1.69 -17.62
CA TYR A 84 2.81 2.74 -18.07
C TYR A 84 2.46 2.70 -19.56
N ARG A 85 3.07 1.84 -20.38
CA ARG A 85 2.80 1.82 -21.84
C ARG A 85 1.34 1.57 -22.21
N ASP A 86 0.60 0.82 -21.40
CA ASP A 86 -0.80 0.49 -21.66
C ASP A 86 -1.79 1.58 -21.15
N ARG A 87 -1.27 2.67 -20.56
CA ARG A 87 -2.04 3.79 -20.01
C ARG A 87 -2.04 5.04 -20.91
N VAL A 88 -1.19 5.06 -21.94
CA VAL A 88 -0.95 6.22 -22.82
C VAL A 88 -1.64 6.06 -24.16
#